data_AF-A0A971JNR7-F1
#
_entry.id   AF-A0A971JNR7-F1
#
_cell.length_a   1.000
_cell.length_b   1.000
_cell.length_c   1.000
_cell.angle_alpha   90.00
_cell.angle_beta   90.00
_cell.angle_gamma   90.00
#
_symmetry.space_group_name_H-M   'P 1'
#
loop_
_entity.id
_entity.type
_entity.pdbx_description
1 polymer ?
#
loop_
_entity_poly.entity_id
_entity_poly.type
_entity_poly.pdbx_seq_one_letter_code
_entity_poly.pdbx_strand_id
1 'polypeptide(L)'
;AQKYCYLTNNFVLPALTIAHLYKARWQVELFFKWIKQHLRIKKFYGTSENAVKTQIWIAVCSYVLIAIMKKRLGIEQSLYTILQILSVSLFEKSPILQVFLKNDDDKNRGDDRNQLELFNF
;
A
#
# COMPACT_ATOMS: atom_id res chain seq x y z
N ALA A 1 14.88 -1.01 33.22
CA ALA A 1 14.09 0.03 32.53
C ALA A 1 14.95 0.63 31.42
N GLN A 2 14.44 0.69 30.19
CA GLN A 2 15.21 1.25 29.06
C GLN A 2 15.09 2.78 29.06
N LYS A 3 16.22 3.48 29.12
CA LYS A 3 16.27 4.95 29.11
C LYS A 3 16.53 5.43 27.69
N TYR A 4 15.62 6.25 27.15
CA TYR A 4 15.77 6.88 25.84
C TYR A 4 16.13 8.36 26.02
N CYS A 5 17.10 8.83 25.24
CA CYS A 5 17.53 10.23 25.23
C CYS A 5 17.19 10.84 23.86
N TYR A 6 16.49 11.97 23.86
CA TYR A 6 16.09 12.68 22.64
C TYR A 6 16.63 14.10 22.71
N LEU A 7 17.13 14.60 21.58
CA LEU A 7 17.60 15.97 21.44
C LEU A 7 16.58 16.74 20.60
N THR A 8 16.15 17.92 21.04
CA THR A 8 15.24 18.76 20.26
C THR A 8 15.63 20.22 20.38
N ASN A 9 15.39 20.98 19.30
CA ASN A 9 15.47 22.43 19.30
C ASN A 9 14.12 23.09 19.62
N ASN A 10 13.07 22.29 19.84
CA ASN A 10 11.74 22.78 20.18
C ASN A 10 11.55 22.79 21.70
N PHE A 11 11.58 23.98 22.28
CA PHE A 11 11.42 24.21 23.72
C PHE A 11 9.97 24.44 24.16
N VAL A 12 9.02 24.48 23.22
CA VAL A 12 7.60 24.76 23.49
C VAL A 12 6.83 23.47 23.74
N LEU A 13 7.18 22.40 23.03
CA LEU A 13 6.47 21.13 23.11
C LEU A 13 6.87 20.34 24.37
N PRO A 14 5.91 19.68 25.05
CA PRO A 14 6.21 18.78 26.17
C PRO A 14 7.12 17.63 25.75
N ALA A 15 7.98 17.17 26.68
CA ALA A 15 8.93 16.08 26.43
C ALA A 15 8.26 14.78 25.92
N LEU A 16 7.05 14.46 26.40
CA LEU A 16 6.28 13.31 25.92
C LEU A 16 5.91 13.45 24.43
N THR A 17 5.51 14.64 24.01
CA THR A 17 5.18 14.93 22.60
C THR A 17 6.41 14.79 21.72
N ILE A 18 7.57 15.26 22.18
CA ILE A 18 8.86 15.08 21.48
C ILE A 18 9.17 13.59 21.31
N ALA A 19 9.02 12.78 22.37
CA ALA A 19 9.22 11.34 22.29
C ALA A 19 8.26 10.67 21.29
N HIS A 20 6.99 11.07 21.27
CA HIS A 20 6.01 10.60 20.30
C HIS A 20 6.34 11.01 18.86
N LEU A 21 6.83 12.23 18.63
CA LEU A 21 7.29 12.67 17.30
C LEU A 21 8.48 11.85 16.83
N TYR A 22 9.45 11.57 17.71
CA TYR A 22 10.58 10.69 17.41
C TYR A 22 10.12 9.26 17.09
N LYS A 23 9.10 8.75 17.79
CA LYS A 23 8.46 7.47 17.46
C LYS A 23 7.76 7.51 16.11
N ALA A 24 7.08 8.61 15.78
CA ALA A 24 6.39 8.80 14.50
C ALA A 24 7.35 8.89 13.31
N ARG A 25 8.62 9.28 13.52
CA ARG A 25 9.67 9.25 12.48
C ARG A 25 9.79 7.87 11.81
N TRP A 26 9.58 6.80 12.57
CA TRP A 26 9.61 5.43 12.05
C TRP A 26 8.49 5.15 11.02
N GLN A 27 7.38 5.88 11.06
CA GLN A 27 6.31 5.75 10.06
C GLN A 27 6.79 6.19 8.68
N VAL A 28 7.71 7.16 8.59
CA VAL A 28 8.33 7.57 7.32
C VAL A 28 9.19 6.44 6.75
N GLU A 29 9.95 5.75 7.59
CA GLU A 29 10.75 4.59 7.17
C GLU A 29 9.85 3.42 6.71
N LEU A 30 8.76 3.15 7.44
CA LEU A 30 7.76 2.14 7.05
C LEU A 30 7.08 2.50 5.72
N PHE A 31 6.76 3.77 5.51
CA PHE A 31 6.21 4.26 4.25
C PHE A 31 7.16 4.00 3.07
N PHE A 32 8.44 4.40 3.18
CA PHE A 32 9.41 4.14 2.12
C PHE A 32 9.75 2.66 1.98
N LYS A 33 9.72 1.87 3.05
CA LYS A 33 9.83 0.42 2.98
C LYS A 33 8.67 -0.17 2.18
N TRP A 34 7.44 0.28 2.44
CA TRP A 34 6.26 -0.17 1.70
C TRP A 34 6.37 0.18 0.21
N ILE A 35 6.76 1.42 -0.14
CA ILE A 35 6.95 1.83 -1.53
C ILE A 35 7.99 0.94 -2.21
N LYS A 36 9.18 0.79 -1.62
CA LYS A 36 10.25 -0.03 -2.22
C LYS A 36 9.85 -1.50 -2.41
N GLN A 37 9.04 -2.05 -1.49
CA GLN A 37 8.59 -3.44 -1.56
C GLN A 37 7.48 -3.66 -2.61
N HIS A 38 6.47 -2.79 -2.64
CA HIS A 38 5.25 -3.02 -3.41
C HIS A 38 5.24 -2.29 -4.76
N LEU A 39 5.92 -1.15 -4.87
CA LEU A 39 6.13 -0.41 -6.11
C LEU A 39 7.53 -0.72 -6.67
N ARG A 40 7.82 -2.01 -6.83
CA ARG A 40 9.11 -2.47 -7.36
C ARG A 40 9.28 -1.92 -8.77
N ILE A 41 10.19 -0.96 -8.95
CA ILE A 41 10.63 -0.50 -10.27
C ILE A 41 11.31 -1.71 -10.95
N LYS A 42 10.56 -2.46 -11.75
CA LYS A 42 11.07 -3.69 -12.39
C LYS A 42 12.16 -3.40 -13.41
N LYS A 43 12.11 -2.24 -14.05
CA LYS A 43 13.13 -1.72 -14.97
C LYS A 43 13.21 -0.21 -14.84
N PHE A 44 14.43 0.33 -14.84
CA PHE A 44 14.64 1.75 -15.03
C PHE A 44 14.34 2.07 -16.50
N TYR A 45 13.34 2.92 -16.74
CA TYR A 45 12.95 3.35 -18.09
C TYR A 45 13.90 4.45 -18.63
N GLY A 46 14.82 4.93 -17.78
CA GLY A 46 15.92 5.81 -18.12
C GLY A 46 16.91 5.86 -16.97
N THR A 47 18.19 6.11 -17.27
CA THR A 47 19.28 6.16 -16.29
C THR A 47 19.67 7.58 -15.89
N SER A 48 19.05 8.60 -16.50
CA SER A 48 19.31 9.99 -16.13
C SER A 48 18.72 10.31 -14.75
N GLU A 49 19.35 11.25 -14.05
CA GLU A 49 18.89 11.69 -12.73
C GLU A 49 17.41 12.14 -12.74
N ASN A 50 17.01 12.85 -13.79
CA ASN A 50 15.63 13.30 -13.98
C ASN A 50 14.66 12.14 -14.20
N ALA A 51 15.07 11.10 -14.94
CA ALA A 51 14.25 9.91 -15.13
C ALA A 51 14.02 9.19 -13.80
N VAL A 52 15.07 9.03 -12.99
CA VAL A 52 14.97 8.40 -11.67
C VAL A 52 14.09 9.22 -10.73
N LYS A 53 14.29 10.56 -10.66
CA LYS A 53 13.44 11.46 -9.86
C LYS A 53 11.97 11.34 -10.26
N THR A 54 11.69 11.34 -11.56
CA THR A 54 10.33 11.20 -12.10
C THR A 54 9.69 9.88 -11.67
N GLN A 55 10.43 8.77 -11.76
CA GLN A 55 9.92 7.46 -11.34
C GLN A 55 9.56 7.41 -9.85
N ILE A 56 10.37 8.03 -9.00
CA ILE A 56 10.08 8.13 -7.56
C ILE A 56 8.81 8.95 -7.33
N TRP A 57 8.66 10.09 -7.99
CA TRP A 57 7.46 10.92 -7.88
C TRP A 57 6.20 10.19 -8.36
N ILE A 58 6.27 9.45 -9.47
CA ILE A 58 5.16 8.62 -9.96
C ILE A 58 4.78 7.57 -8.90
N ALA A 59 5.74 6.89 -8.29
CA ALA A 59 5.48 5.89 -7.25
C ALA A 59 4.77 6.51 -6.03
N VAL A 60 5.23 7.68 -5.58
CA VAL A 60 4.60 8.42 -4.47
C VAL A 60 3.18 8.86 -4.83
N CYS A 61 2.97 9.43 -6.02
CA CYS A 61 1.64 9.83 -6.50
C CYS A 61 0.68 8.65 -6.56
N SER A 62 1.11 7.50 -7.10
CA SER A 62 0.30 6.27 -7.16
C SER A 62 -0.10 5.78 -5.77
N TYR A 63 0.81 5.80 -4.80
CA TYR A 63 0.47 5.45 -3.41
C TYR A 63 -0.61 6.36 -2.83
N VAL A 64 -0.42 7.68 -2.97
CA VAL A 64 -1.37 8.67 -2.42
C VAL A 64 -2.73 8.51 -3.07
N LEU A 65 -2.79 8.26 -4.38
CA LEU A 65 -4.03 8.01 -5.09
C LEU A 65 -4.78 6.79 -4.54
N ILE A 66 -4.08 5.67 -4.31
CA ILE A 66 -4.66 4.46 -3.73
C ILE A 66 -5.12 4.68 -2.29
N ALA A 67 -4.35 5.43 -1.49
CA ALA A 67 -4.73 5.77 -0.12
C ALA A 67 -5.98 6.67 -0.06
N ILE A 68 -6.07 7.67 -0.94
CA ILE A 68 -7.26 8.52 -1.08
C ILE A 68 -8.46 7.69 -1.53
N MET A 69 -8.27 6.81 -2.51
CA MET A 69 -9.33 5.93 -3.02
C MET A 69 -9.85 5.02 -1.90
N LYS A 70 -8.96 4.35 -1.15
CA LYS A 70 -9.32 3.53 0.01
C LYS A 70 -10.15 4.33 1.02
N LYS A 71 -9.70 5.55 1.36
CA LYS A 71 -10.39 6.42 2.31
C LYS A 71 -11.76 6.87 1.82
N ARG A 72 -11.89 7.24 0.53
CA ARG A 72 -13.15 7.74 -0.05
C ARG A 72 -14.19 6.64 -0.25
N LEU A 73 -13.75 5.43 -0.59
CA LEU A 73 -14.64 4.30 -0.86
C LEU A 73 -14.91 3.44 0.37
N GLY A 74 -14.28 3.73 1.52
CA GLY A 74 -14.49 2.97 2.75
C GLY A 74 -14.01 1.52 2.67
N ILE A 75 -13.04 1.22 1.80
CA ILE A 75 -12.59 -0.15 1.54
C ILE A 75 -11.79 -0.66 2.74
N GLU A 76 -12.19 -1.80 3.32
CA GLU A 76 -11.49 -2.40 4.47
C GLU A 76 -10.17 -3.08 4.10
N GLN A 77 -10.04 -3.52 2.84
CA GLN A 77 -8.90 -4.29 2.34
C GLN A 77 -7.56 -3.53 2.46
N SER A 78 -6.46 -4.29 2.51
CA SER A 78 -5.12 -3.71 2.63
C SER A 78 -4.74 -2.89 1.39
N LEU A 79 -3.89 -1.86 1.54
CA LEU A 79 -3.40 -1.07 0.40
C LEU A 79 -2.71 -1.94 -0.66
N TYR A 80 -2.07 -3.02 -0.23
CA TYR A 80 -1.43 -3.98 -1.13
C TYR A 80 -2.45 -4.75 -1.97
N THR A 81 -3.50 -5.28 -1.34
CA THR A 81 -4.60 -5.97 -2.04
C THR A 81 -5.26 -5.06 -3.06
N ILE A 82 -5.50 -3.81 -2.68
CA ILE A 82 -6.06 -2.79 -3.57
C ILE A 82 -5.15 -2.54 -4.77
N LEU A 83 -3.84 -2.40 -4.54
CA LEU A 83 -2.85 -2.24 -5.60
C LEU A 83 -2.83 -3.45 -6.54
N GLN A 84 -2.88 -4.69 -6.02
CA GLN A 84 -2.86 -5.90 -6.84
C GLN A 84 -4.08 -5.99 -7.75
N ILE A 85 -5.28 -5.78 -7.19
CA ILE A 85 -6.54 -5.79 -7.94
C ILE A 85 -6.47 -4.74 -9.06
N LEU A 86 -6.11 -3.50 -8.72
CA LEU A 86 -5.95 -2.43 -9.70
C LEU A 86 -4.93 -2.78 -10.78
N SER A 87 -3.82 -3.44 -10.43
CA SER A 87 -2.78 -3.80 -11.40
C SER A 87 -3.27 -4.81 -12.46
N VAL A 88 -4.25 -5.64 -12.12
CA VAL A 88 -4.84 -6.63 -13.04
C VAL A 88 -6.04 -6.05 -13.78
N SER A 89 -6.87 -5.25 -13.09
CA SER A 89 -8.10 -4.66 -13.64
C SER A 89 -7.90 -3.28 -14.26
N LEU A 90 -6.66 -2.82 -14.45
CA LEU A 90 -6.33 -1.43 -14.81
C LEU A 90 -6.95 -0.97 -16.14
N PHE A 91 -7.20 -1.92 -17.05
CA PHE A 91 -7.77 -1.69 -18.37
C PHE A 91 -9.24 -2.12 -18.48
N GLU A 92 -9.82 -2.66 -17.41
CA GLU A 92 -11.22 -3.05 -17.40
C GLU A 92 -12.12 -1.83 -17.20
N LYS A 93 -13.20 -1.76 -17.98
CA LYS A 93 -14.25 -0.74 -17.82
C LYS A 93 -15.31 -1.21 -16.84
N SER A 94 -14.90 -1.50 -15.60
CA SER A 94 -15.79 -1.91 -14.52
C SER A 94 -15.83 -0.85 -13.41
N PRO A 95 -16.99 -0.60 -12.76
CA PRO A 95 -17.04 0.27 -11.60
C PRO A 95 -16.13 -0.23 -10.49
N ILE A 96 -15.23 0.61 -10.00
CA ILE A 96 -14.18 0.27 -9.02
C ILE A 96 -14.74 -0.46 -7.78
N LEU A 97 -15.90 -0.02 -7.28
CA LEU A 97 -16.59 -0.64 -6.14
C LEU A 97 -16.95 -2.11 -6.39
N GLN A 98 -17.41 -2.46 -7.60
CA GLN A 98 -17.78 -3.84 -7.92
C GLN A 98 -16.56 -4.77 -7.91
N VAL A 99 -15.40 -4.29 -8.35
CA VAL A 99 -14.16 -5.07 -8.36
C VAL A 99 -13.73 -5.44 -6.93
N PHE A 100 -13.95 -4.54 -5.97
CA PHE A 100 -13.59 -4.77 -4.57
C PHE A 100 -14.63 -5.59 -3.79
N LEU A 101 -15.92 -5.47 -4.11
CA LEU A 101 -17.01 -6.25 -3.48
C LEU A 101 -17.00 -7.73 -3.89
N LYS A 102 -16.66 -8.03 -5.15
CA LYS A 102 -16.68 -9.40 -5.69
C LYS A 102 -15.75 -10.38 -4.97
N ASN A 103 -14.72 -9.87 -4.30
CA ASN A 103 -13.76 -10.69 -3.54
C ASN A 103 -14.29 -11.15 -2.17
N ASP A 104 -15.29 -10.47 -1.60
CA ASP A 104 -15.89 -10.88 -0.33
C ASP A 104 -16.97 -11.96 -0.57
N ASP A 105 -17.67 -11.92 -1.70
CA ASP A 105 -18.65 -12.95 -2.07
C ASP A 105 -17.99 -14.32 -2.35
N ASP A 106 -16.78 -14.34 -2.91
CA ASP A 106 -16.08 -15.60 -3.26
C ASP A 106 -15.50 -16.32 -2.03
N LYS A 107 -15.35 -15.63 -0.88
CA LYS A 107 -14.97 -16.26 0.40
C LYS A 107 -16.13 -16.98 1.08
N ASN A 108 -17.37 -16.61 0.77
CA ASN A 108 -18.59 -17.19 1.38
C ASN A 108 -19.23 -18.29 0.51
N ARG A 109 -18.66 -18.60 -0.66
CA ARG A 109 -19.01 -19.82 -1.40
C ARG A 109 -18.33 -21.03 -0.76
N GLY A 110 -18.93 -21.49 0.34
CA GLY A 110 -18.69 -22.82 0.88
C GLY A 110 -18.90 -23.86 -0.22
N ASP A 111 -17.86 -24.66 -0.43
CA ASP A 111 -17.90 -26.10 -0.73
C ASP A 111 -18.74 -26.66 -1.89
N ASP A 112 -19.22 -25.87 -2.86
CA ASP A 112 -19.82 -26.43 -4.08
C ASP A 112 -18.78 -26.61 -5.21
N ARG A 113 -17.61 -27.18 -4.88
CA ARG A 113 -16.63 -27.58 -5.91
C ARG A 113 -17.02 -28.95 -6.46
N ASN A 114 -17.89 -28.97 -7.47
CA ASN A 114 -18.03 -30.11 -8.40
C ASN A 114 -16.80 -30.24 -9.32
N GLN A 115 -15.60 -30.18 -8.76
CA GLN A 115 -14.35 -30.28 -9.52
C GLN A 115 -14.17 -31.73 -9.96
N LEU A 116 -14.46 -32.02 -11.23
CA LEU A 116 -14.20 -33.31 -11.85
C LEU A 116 -12.69 -33.63 -11.79
N GLU A 117 -12.37 -34.78 -11.20
CA GLU A 117 -11.00 -35.27 -11.08
C GLU A 117 -10.42 -35.53 -12.48
N LEU A 118 -9.43 -34.71 -12.85
CA LEU A 118 -8.80 -34.70 -14.18
C LEU A 118 -7.97 -35.98 -14.48
N PHE A 119 -7.76 -36.83 -13.46
CA PHE A 119 -6.88 -38.00 -13.56
C PHE A 119 -7.52 -39.29 -13.03
N ASN A 120 -8.83 -39.45 -13.18
CA ASN A 120 -9.41 -40.79 -13.10
C ASN A 120 -9.21 -41.48 -14.45
N PHE A 121 -8.10 -42.23 -14.56
CA PHE A 121 -7.89 -43.26 -15.57
C PHE A 121 -8.54 -44.58 -15.14
#